data_AF-A0A2K3JP41-F1
#
_entry.id   AF-A0A2K3JP41-F1
#
_cell.length_a   1.000
_cell.length_b   1.000
_cell.length_c   1.000
_cell.angle_alpha   90.00
_cell.angle_beta   90.00
_cell.angle_gamma   90.00
#
_symmetry.space_group_name_H-M   'P 1'
#
loop_
_entity.id
_entity.type
_entity.pdbx_description
1 polymer ?
#
loop_
_entity_poly.entity_id
_entity_poly.type
_entity_poly.pdbx_seq_one_letter_code
_entity_poly.pdbx_strand_id
1 'polypeptide(L)'
;MADTFLITTTTTTPATAKRNRPDDETETKKKLMTPSPQNIFTDPAAALASTRHEFGEHGGVNMSIEASATFTVMEPETLRRIFTGELGPDSDYYVYSRHFNPTVLNLSRLMASLEGTEAAYCTASGMSAISASILQLTKSGGHVVASRTLYGGTHALLQHFLPRTCNITTTFVEISDIESVDEAIIEGKTNVLYFESVSNPTLTVANIPELSRIAHKKGVTVVVDNTFTPMVISPVKLGADVVVHSISKFVSGGADIIAVV
;
A
#
# COMPACT_ATOMS: atom_id res chain seq x y z
N MET A 1 -6.05 -25.47 -6.80
CA MET A 1 -5.69 -24.57 -7.91
C MET A 1 -5.54 -23.20 -7.31
N ALA A 2 -4.41 -22.54 -7.53
CA ALA A 2 -4.14 -21.21 -6.98
C ALA A 2 -4.68 -20.18 -7.96
N ASP A 3 -5.75 -19.49 -7.58
CA ASP A 3 -6.31 -18.39 -8.37
C ASP A 3 -5.55 -17.10 -8.02
N THR A 4 -4.77 -16.64 -8.98
CA THR A 4 -4.09 -15.34 -8.98
C THR A 4 -5.12 -14.26 -9.30
N PHE A 5 -5.56 -13.50 -8.30
CA PHE A 5 -6.36 -12.30 -8.54
C PHE A 5 -5.44 -11.13 -8.87
N LEU A 6 -5.44 -10.71 -10.14
CA LEU A 6 -4.87 -9.45 -10.60
C LEU A 6 -5.67 -8.28 -10.03
N ILE A 7 -4.99 -7.28 -9.48
CA ILE A 7 -5.57 -5.97 -9.20
C ILE A 7 -5.74 -5.25 -10.54
N THR A 8 -6.98 -5.14 -11.04
CA THR A 8 -7.33 -4.34 -12.22
C THR A 8 -7.82 -2.95 -11.80
N THR A 9 -7.23 -1.90 -12.34
CA THR A 9 -7.65 -0.50 -12.18
C THR A 9 -8.78 -0.16 -13.16
N THR A 10 -9.97 0.26 -12.69
CA THR A 10 -10.92 1.02 -13.53
C THR A 10 -11.92 1.89 -12.74
N THR A 11 -11.85 3.19 -13.03
CA THR A 11 -12.86 4.26 -13.16
C THR A 11 -14.22 4.19 -12.44
N THR A 12 -14.48 5.22 -11.62
CA THR A 12 -15.71 5.50 -10.86
C THR A 12 -16.84 6.12 -11.69
N THR A 13 -18.09 5.77 -11.36
CA THR A 13 -19.29 6.58 -11.67
C THR A 13 -20.08 6.76 -10.37
N PRO A 14 -20.47 7.97 -9.93
CA PRO A 14 -21.16 8.17 -8.65
C PRO A 14 -22.69 8.01 -8.76
N ALA A 15 -23.27 7.29 -7.80
CA ALA A 15 -24.71 7.11 -7.64
C ALA A 15 -25.38 8.26 -6.85
N THR A 16 -26.62 8.58 -7.22
CA THR A 16 -27.41 9.74 -6.76
C THR A 16 -28.38 9.45 -5.60
N ALA A 17 -28.49 10.47 -4.74
CA ALA A 17 -29.68 11.02 -4.05
C ALA A 17 -30.27 10.36 -2.77
N LYS A 18 -30.32 11.21 -1.72
CA LYS A 18 -30.91 11.05 -0.38
C LYS A 18 -32.44 11.22 -0.36
N ARG A 19 -33.09 10.64 0.65
CA ARG A 19 -34.44 11.03 1.14
C ARG A 19 -34.33 11.64 2.55
N ASN A 20 -34.86 12.86 2.72
CA ASN A 20 -34.97 13.57 4.01
C ASN A 20 -36.33 13.29 4.68
N ARG A 21 -36.34 13.31 6.02
CA ARG A 21 -37.48 13.73 6.85
C ARG A 21 -36.98 14.79 7.85
N PRO A 22 -37.77 15.83 8.16
CA PRO A 22 -37.38 16.86 9.12
C PRO A 22 -37.78 16.41 10.52
N ASP A 23 -37.01 16.77 11.54
CA ASP A 23 -37.55 17.28 12.79
C ASP A 23 -36.50 18.18 13.46
N ASP A 24 -37.05 19.20 14.09
CA ASP A 24 -36.48 20.47 14.49
C ASP A 24 -35.93 20.35 15.92
N GLU A 25 -34.65 20.68 16.16
CA GLU A 25 -34.18 21.04 17.49
C GLU A 25 -32.91 21.91 17.39
N THR A 26 -33.08 23.15 17.82
CA THR A 26 -32.07 24.20 17.92
C THR A 26 -31.03 23.86 19.00
N GLU A 27 -29.83 23.46 18.59
CA GLU A 27 -28.68 23.39 19.48
C GLU A 27 -27.49 24.20 18.94
N THR A 28 -26.99 25.07 19.82
CA THR A 28 -25.87 26.00 19.71
C THR A 28 -24.64 25.38 19.05
N LYS A 29 -24.33 25.83 17.82
CA LYS A 29 -23.11 25.45 17.09
C LYS A 29 -21.86 26.01 17.76
N LYS A 30 -21.24 25.23 18.66
CA LYS A 30 -19.78 25.27 18.83
C LYS A 30 -19.20 24.87 17.48
N LYS A 31 -18.55 25.83 16.81
CA LYS A 31 -17.91 25.64 15.50
C LYS A 31 -16.70 24.72 15.69
N LEU A 32 -16.93 23.42 15.80
CA LEU A 32 -15.90 22.41 15.63
C LEU A 32 -15.42 22.59 14.19
N MET A 33 -14.17 22.99 14.00
CA MET A 33 -13.54 23.08 12.68
C MET A 33 -13.63 21.71 12.04
N THR A 34 -14.66 21.49 11.24
CA THR A 34 -14.75 20.36 10.32
C THR A 34 -13.78 20.70 9.20
N PRO A 35 -12.71 19.91 8.98
CA PRO A 35 -11.80 20.17 7.88
C PRO A 35 -12.60 20.22 6.58
N SER A 36 -12.33 21.22 5.76
CA SER A 36 -12.97 21.37 4.46
C SER A 36 -12.79 20.10 3.63
N PRO A 37 -13.80 19.64 2.88
CA PRO A 37 -13.76 18.39 2.10
C PRO A 37 -12.56 18.27 1.14
N GLN A 38 -11.94 19.40 0.78
CA GLN A 38 -10.80 19.47 -0.13
C GLN A 38 -9.44 19.06 0.48
N ASN A 39 -9.32 18.96 1.81
CA ASN A 39 -8.03 18.70 2.49
C ASN A 39 -7.85 17.26 3.02
N ILE A 40 -8.86 16.39 2.89
CA ILE A 40 -8.82 15.05 3.49
C ILE A 40 -7.72 14.19 2.84
N PHE A 41 -7.47 14.37 1.55
CA PHE A 41 -6.46 13.60 0.84
C PHE A 41 -5.05 14.19 0.96
N THR A 42 -4.87 15.44 1.39
CA THR A 42 -3.55 16.08 1.44
C THR A 42 -2.81 15.85 2.75
N ASP A 43 -3.52 15.74 3.87
CA ASP A 43 -2.95 15.57 5.21
C ASP A 43 -3.15 14.12 5.72
N PRO A 44 -2.08 13.33 5.90
CA PRO A 44 -2.16 11.96 6.41
C PRO A 44 -2.89 11.84 7.76
N ALA A 45 -2.76 12.83 8.65
CA ALA A 45 -3.43 12.80 9.95
C ALA A 45 -4.94 12.98 9.82
N ALA A 46 -5.37 13.93 8.98
CA ALA A 46 -6.78 14.13 8.68
C ALA A 46 -7.38 12.91 7.94
N ALA A 47 -6.63 12.31 7.03
CA ALA A 47 -7.04 11.11 6.29
C ALA A 47 -7.33 9.95 7.25
N LEU A 48 -6.38 9.64 8.14
CA LEU A 48 -6.54 8.61 9.19
C LEU A 48 -7.76 8.89 10.06
N ALA A 49 -7.92 10.12 10.55
CA ALA A 49 -9.05 10.49 11.40
C ALA A 49 -10.42 10.40 10.70
N SER A 50 -10.44 10.45 9.36
CA SER A 50 -11.65 10.31 8.54
C SER A 50 -11.92 8.89 8.04
N THR A 51 -10.98 7.97 8.27
CA THR A 51 -11.11 6.57 7.82
C THR A 51 -12.25 5.88 8.56
N ARG A 52 -12.86 4.88 7.93
CA ARG A 52 -13.86 4.01 8.60
C ARG A 52 -13.26 3.45 9.89
N HIS A 53 -13.86 3.79 11.02
CA HIS A 53 -13.51 3.19 12.31
C HIS A 53 -14.30 1.90 12.52
N GLU A 54 -13.59 0.82 12.81
CA GLU A 54 -14.19 -0.45 13.21
C GLU A 54 -14.25 -0.51 14.74
N PHE A 55 -15.47 -0.66 15.27
CA PHE A 55 -15.67 -0.91 16.69
C PHE A 55 -15.55 -2.40 17.00
N GLY A 56 -15.24 -2.72 18.25
CA GLY A 56 -15.22 -4.11 18.71
C GLY A 56 -16.60 -4.76 18.59
N GLU A 57 -16.63 -6.08 18.45
CA GLU A 57 -17.84 -6.89 18.23
C GLU A 57 -18.96 -6.60 19.25
N HIS A 58 -18.60 -6.23 20.48
CA HIS A 58 -19.53 -5.90 21.56
C HIS A 58 -19.67 -4.39 21.82
N GLY A 59 -19.37 -3.55 20.83
CA GLY A 59 -19.43 -2.09 20.95
C GLY A 59 -18.23 -1.47 21.68
N GLY A 60 -17.11 -2.19 21.79
CA GLY A 60 -15.87 -1.66 22.33
C GLY A 60 -15.31 -0.54 21.43
N VAL A 61 -14.75 0.50 22.03
CA VAL A 61 -14.13 1.61 21.27
C VAL A 61 -12.99 1.11 20.39
N ASN A 62 -12.20 0.17 20.92
CA ASN A 62 -11.16 -0.52 20.17
C ASN A 62 -11.77 -1.71 19.43
N MET A 63 -11.28 -1.96 18.22
CA MET A 63 -11.63 -3.14 17.46
C MET A 63 -11.21 -4.42 18.17
N SER A 64 -12.00 -5.48 17.95
CA SER A 64 -11.64 -6.84 18.33
C SER A 64 -10.37 -7.32 17.62
N ILE A 65 -9.58 -8.12 18.32
CA ILE A 65 -8.50 -8.90 17.72
C ILE A 65 -9.10 -10.20 17.20
N GLU A 66 -9.16 -10.34 15.89
CA GLU A 66 -9.72 -11.51 15.24
C GLU A 66 -8.67 -12.62 15.12
N ALA A 67 -8.68 -13.55 16.09
CA ALA A 67 -7.73 -14.65 16.19
C ALA A 67 -8.18 -15.94 15.47
N SER A 68 -9.07 -15.84 14.48
CA SER A 68 -9.49 -16.98 13.68
C SER A 68 -8.66 -17.18 12.41
N ALA A 69 -8.49 -18.44 12.00
CA ALA A 69 -7.95 -18.80 10.69
C ALA A 69 -9.04 -18.93 9.61
N THR A 70 -10.24 -19.33 9.98
CA THR A 70 -11.37 -19.65 9.08
C THR A 70 -12.65 -19.00 9.59
N PHE A 71 -13.53 -18.59 8.69
CA PHE A 71 -14.78 -17.91 9.05
C PHE A 71 -15.99 -18.77 8.69
N THR A 72 -17.02 -18.70 9.52
CA THR A 72 -18.25 -19.48 9.35
C THR A 72 -19.11 -18.88 8.25
N VAL A 73 -19.74 -19.77 7.47
CA VAL A 73 -20.75 -19.40 6.47
C VAL A 73 -21.99 -20.23 6.73
N MET A 74 -23.11 -19.57 7.02
CA MET A 74 -24.34 -20.24 7.47
C MET A 74 -25.13 -20.85 6.31
N GLU A 75 -25.04 -20.26 5.11
CA GLU A 75 -25.78 -20.68 3.94
C GLU A 75 -24.83 -21.12 2.82
N PRO A 76 -25.02 -22.31 2.21
CA PRO A 76 -24.14 -22.79 1.14
C PRO A 76 -24.00 -21.81 -0.04
N GLU A 77 -25.08 -21.11 -0.39
CA GLU A 77 -25.08 -20.12 -1.47
C GLU A 77 -24.18 -18.93 -1.17
N THR A 78 -24.06 -18.53 0.10
CA THR A 78 -23.14 -17.46 0.50
C THR A 78 -21.69 -17.84 0.19
N LEU A 79 -21.30 -19.09 0.41
CA LEU A 79 -19.94 -19.54 0.13
C LEU A 79 -19.64 -19.45 -1.39
N ARG A 80 -20.59 -19.87 -2.24
CA ARG A 80 -20.47 -19.72 -3.70
C ARG A 80 -20.25 -18.26 -4.08
N ARG A 81 -21.07 -17.35 -3.54
CA ARG A 81 -21.01 -15.91 -3.82
C ARG A 81 -19.69 -15.29 -3.37
N ILE A 82 -19.11 -15.76 -2.27
CA ILE A 82 -17.77 -15.31 -1.85
C ILE A 82 -16.70 -15.79 -2.84
N PHE A 83 -16.73 -17.06 -3.25
CA PHE A 83 -15.75 -17.59 -4.20
C PHE A 83 -15.87 -16.99 -5.61
N THR A 84 -17.05 -16.53 -6.02
CA THR A 84 -17.23 -15.82 -7.30
C THR A 84 -16.92 -14.33 -7.22
N GLY A 85 -16.58 -13.80 -6.03
CA GLY A 85 -16.29 -12.39 -5.81
C GLY A 85 -17.52 -11.48 -5.75
N GLU A 86 -18.73 -12.05 -5.72
CA GLU A 86 -19.99 -11.30 -5.52
C GLU A 86 -20.12 -10.76 -4.08
N LEU A 87 -19.51 -11.47 -3.12
CA LEU A 87 -19.38 -11.06 -1.72
C LEU A 87 -17.90 -11.05 -1.33
N GLY A 88 -17.53 -10.18 -0.41
CA GLY A 88 -16.16 -10.07 0.06
C GLY A 88 -16.01 -9.22 1.32
N PRO A 89 -14.77 -8.84 1.66
CA PRO A 89 -14.47 -8.15 2.91
C PRO A 89 -15.13 -6.78 3.07
N ASP A 90 -15.54 -6.13 1.98
CA ASP A 90 -16.27 -4.86 2.03
C ASP A 90 -17.74 -5.02 2.46
N SER A 91 -18.27 -6.24 2.43
CA SER A 91 -19.57 -6.61 2.98
C SER A 91 -19.43 -7.54 4.20
N ASP A 92 -18.27 -7.50 4.86
CA ASP A 92 -17.94 -8.28 6.05
C ASP A 92 -18.01 -9.81 5.86
N TYR A 93 -17.74 -10.28 4.64
CA TYR A 93 -17.60 -11.71 4.35
C TYR A 93 -16.12 -12.10 4.21
N TYR A 94 -15.74 -13.10 5.00
CA TYR A 94 -14.39 -13.65 5.05
C TYR A 94 -14.45 -15.18 4.89
N VAL A 95 -13.37 -15.78 4.42
CA VAL A 95 -13.25 -17.24 4.27
C VAL A 95 -12.05 -17.76 5.04
N TYR A 96 -10.89 -17.15 4.77
CA TYR A 96 -9.63 -17.63 5.29
C TYR A 96 -8.63 -16.48 5.51
N SER A 97 -8.08 -16.40 6.72
CA SER A 97 -7.24 -15.28 7.19
C SER A 97 -5.93 -15.10 6.43
N ARG A 98 -5.50 -16.08 5.63
CA ARG A 98 -4.35 -15.91 4.71
C ARG A 98 -4.60 -14.82 3.65
N HIS A 99 -5.86 -14.63 3.26
CA HIS A 99 -6.26 -13.62 2.28
C HIS A 99 -6.71 -12.35 2.99
N PHE A 100 -7.76 -12.48 3.81
CA PHE A 100 -8.34 -11.35 4.53
C PHE A 100 -8.73 -11.77 5.93
N ASN A 101 -8.30 -10.97 6.90
CA ASN A 101 -8.69 -11.04 8.30
C ASN A 101 -9.17 -9.63 8.69
N PRO A 102 -10.31 -9.48 9.39
CA PRO A 102 -10.88 -8.18 9.74
C PRO A 102 -9.88 -7.22 10.41
N THR A 103 -9.11 -7.71 11.38
CA THR A 103 -8.10 -6.91 12.10
C THR A 103 -6.98 -6.44 11.16
N VAL A 104 -6.49 -7.35 10.31
CA VAL A 104 -5.42 -7.05 9.34
C VAL A 104 -5.90 -6.12 8.22
N LEU A 105 -7.14 -6.29 7.77
CA LEU A 105 -7.75 -5.48 6.72
C LEU A 105 -7.95 -4.04 7.19
N ASN A 106 -8.32 -3.83 8.46
CA ASN A 106 -8.40 -2.47 8.98
C ASN A 106 -7.04 -1.78 9.01
N LEU A 107 -5.97 -2.48 9.41
CA LEU A 107 -4.61 -1.94 9.31
C LEU A 107 -4.28 -1.58 7.85
N SER A 108 -4.66 -2.43 6.89
CA SER A 108 -4.49 -2.14 5.46
C SER A 108 -5.24 -0.87 5.04
N ARG A 109 -6.49 -0.69 5.48
CA ARG A 109 -7.28 0.52 5.20
C ARG A 109 -6.65 1.78 5.80
N LEU A 110 -6.15 1.70 7.04
CA LEU A 110 -5.45 2.82 7.68
C LEU A 110 -4.16 3.19 6.94
N MET A 111 -3.36 2.21 6.54
CA MET A 111 -2.15 2.45 5.77
C MET A 111 -2.44 3.02 4.38
N ALA A 112 -3.48 2.52 3.70
CA ALA A 112 -3.94 3.09 2.44
C ALA A 112 -4.34 4.56 2.61
N SER A 113 -5.09 4.87 3.67
CA SER A 113 -5.48 6.25 3.97
C SER A 113 -4.28 7.14 4.33
N LEU A 114 -3.29 6.63 5.07
CA LEU A 114 -2.09 7.35 5.44
C LEU A 114 -1.29 7.78 4.20
N GLU A 115 -1.16 6.89 3.23
CA GLU A 115 -0.46 7.17 1.96
C GLU A 115 -1.32 7.93 0.95
N GLY A 116 -2.65 7.82 1.07
CA GLY A 116 -3.60 8.32 0.07
C GLY A 116 -3.71 7.39 -1.14
N THR A 117 -3.55 6.08 -0.95
CA THR A 117 -3.75 5.06 -2.00
C THR A 117 -5.16 4.49 -1.96
N GLU A 118 -5.57 3.84 -3.05
CA GLU A 118 -6.89 3.19 -3.15
C GLU A 118 -7.02 1.97 -2.21
N ALA A 119 -5.91 1.26 -2.02
CA ALA A 119 -5.82 0.08 -1.18
C ALA A 119 -4.40 -0.12 -0.66
N ALA A 120 -4.27 -0.96 0.34
CA ALA A 120 -2.98 -1.48 0.81
C ALA A 120 -3.14 -2.95 1.18
N TYR A 121 -2.04 -3.68 1.29
CA TYR A 121 -2.08 -5.12 1.60
C TYR A 121 -0.99 -5.49 2.60
N CYS A 122 -1.39 -5.83 3.83
CA CYS A 122 -0.44 -6.25 4.85
C CYS A 122 0.24 -7.58 4.50
N THR A 123 1.54 -7.63 4.70
CA THR A 123 2.37 -8.82 4.57
C THR A 123 3.12 -9.13 5.88
N ALA A 124 3.75 -10.30 5.93
CA ALA A 124 4.42 -10.78 7.14
C ALA A 124 5.67 -9.97 7.54
N SER A 125 6.32 -9.26 6.61
CA SER A 125 7.61 -8.55 6.83
C SER A 125 7.97 -7.59 5.70
N GLY A 126 9.01 -6.76 5.90
CA GLY A 126 9.50 -5.79 4.90
C GLY A 126 9.92 -6.46 3.62
N MET A 127 10.70 -7.51 3.80
CA MET A 127 11.18 -8.30 2.69
C MET A 127 10.04 -9.01 1.95
N SER A 128 8.92 -9.36 2.61
CA SER A 128 7.78 -9.95 1.90
C SER A 128 7.01 -8.94 1.05
N ALA A 129 6.78 -7.70 1.50
CA ALA A 129 6.12 -6.71 0.64
C ALA A 129 7.00 -6.32 -0.54
N ILE A 130 8.30 -6.10 -0.29
CA ILE A 130 9.27 -5.76 -1.35
C ILE A 130 9.35 -6.89 -2.38
N SER A 131 9.54 -8.14 -1.93
CA SER A 131 9.61 -9.28 -2.84
C SER A 131 8.30 -9.53 -3.58
N ALA A 132 7.15 -9.45 -2.92
CA ALA A 132 5.85 -9.62 -3.56
C ALA A 132 5.60 -8.55 -4.62
N SER A 133 5.93 -7.28 -4.32
CA SER A 133 5.80 -6.17 -5.28
C SER A 133 6.67 -6.38 -6.51
N ILE A 134 7.94 -6.72 -6.33
CA ILE A 134 8.85 -6.95 -7.46
C ILE A 134 8.42 -8.17 -8.28
N LEU A 135 8.09 -9.28 -7.64
CA LEU A 135 7.68 -10.52 -8.33
C LEU A 135 6.34 -10.36 -9.07
N GLN A 136 5.44 -9.51 -8.56
CA GLN A 136 4.19 -9.19 -9.23
C GLN A 136 4.42 -8.34 -10.48
N LEU A 137 5.32 -7.37 -10.40
CA LEU A 137 5.58 -6.40 -11.47
C LEU A 137 6.58 -6.90 -12.52
N THR A 138 7.45 -7.84 -12.15
CA THR A 138 8.59 -8.26 -12.96
C THR A 138 8.55 -9.76 -13.21
N LYS A 139 8.33 -10.14 -14.47
CA LYS A 139 8.35 -11.55 -14.89
C LYS A 139 9.79 -12.08 -14.94
N SER A 140 9.92 -13.40 -14.99
CA SER A 140 11.22 -14.04 -15.22
C SER A 140 11.87 -13.53 -16.51
N GLY A 141 13.16 -13.20 -16.46
CA GLY A 141 13.90 -12.52 -17.53
C GLY A 141 13.78 -10.99 -17.52
N GLY A 142 12.98 -10.42 -16.61
CA GLY A 142 12.76 -8.99 -16.48
C GLY A 142 13.93 -8.24 -15.84
N HIS A 143 13.80 -6.91 -15.78
CA HIS A 143 14.85 -6.02 -15.31
C HIS A 143 14.32 -4.95 -14.33
N VAL A 144 15.10 -4.69 -13.29
CA VAL A 144 14.87 -3.65 -12.29
C VAL A 144 16.01 -2.63 -12.35
N VAL A 145 15.68 -1.35 -12.26
CA VAL A 145 16.67 -0.31 -11.93
C VAL A 145 16.45 0.06 -10.47
N ALA A 146 17.52 0.09 -9.68
CA ALA A 146 17.40 0.37 -8.24
C ALA A 146 18.45 1.35 -7.74
N SER A 147 18.12 2.10 -6.69
CA SER A 147 19.12 2.88 -5.96
C SER A 147 20.26 1.97 -5.48
N ARG A 148 21.50 2.45 -5.56
CA ARG A 148 22.67 1.77 -5.01
C ARG A 148 22.65 1.76 -3.49
N THR A 149 22.14 2.82 -2.89
CA THR A 149 22.02 2.93 -1.43
C THR A 149 20.62 2.51 -1.01
N LEU A 150 20.55 1.27 -0.53
CA LEU A 150 19.33 0.62 -0.03
C LEU A 150 19.62 -0.12 1.27
N TYR A 151 18.57 -0.45 1.99
CA TYR A 151 18.59 -1.44 3.04
C TYR A 151 19.28 -2.73 2.55
N GLY A 152 20.24 -3.23 3.33
CA GLY A 152 21.11 -4.34 2.92
C GLY A 152 20.35 -5.60 2.55
N GLY A 153 19.21 -5.88 3.19
CA GLY A 153 18.34 -7.01 2.84
C GLY A 153 17.73 -6.85 1.44
N THR A 154 17.28 -5.64 1.10
CA THR A 154 16.74 -5.30 -0.22
C THR A 154 17.82 -5.40 -1.29
N HIS A 155 19.01 -4.87 -1.02
CA HIS A 155 20.15 -5.00 -1.91
C HIS A 155 20.51 -6.47 -2.16
N ALA A 156 20.57 -7.30 -1.12
CA ALA A 156 20.87 -8.73 -1.26
C ALA A 156 19.79 -9.50 -2.05
N LEU A 157 18.51 -9.15 -1.86
CA LEU A 157 17.40 -9.71 -2.62
C LEU A 157 17.57 -9.44 -4.13
N LEU A 158 17.81 -8.17 -4.49
CA LEU A 158 17.95 -7.70 -5.87
C LEU A 158 19.24 -8.18 -6.56
N GLN A 159 20.35 -8.22 -5.83
CA GLN A 159 21.68 -8.56 -6.36
C GLN A 159 21.92 -10.07 -6.45
N HIS A 160 21.38 -10.87 -5.53
CA HIS A 160 21.74 -12.29 -5.41
C HIS A 160 20.56 -13.24 -5.54
N PHE A 161 19.45 -12.98 -4.85
CA PHE A 161 18.35 -13.94 -4.78
C PHE A 161 17.51 -13.95 -6.07
N LEU A 162 17.03 -12.78 -6.51
CA LEU A 162 16.16 -12.67 -7.67
C LEU A 162 16.84 -13.07 -9.01
N PRO A 163 18.11 -12.72 -9.28
CA PRO A 163 18.79 -13.18 -10.49
C PRO A 163 18.92 -14.71 -10.52
N ARG A 164 19.28 -15.32 -9.38
CA ARG A 164 19.48 -16.77 -9.27
C ARG A 164 18.18 -17.56 -9.37
N THR A 165 17.13 -17.11 -8.68
CA THR A 165 15.91 -17.90 -8.47
C THR A 165 14.83 -17.58 -9.49
N CYS A 166 14.78 -16.34 -9.98
CA CYS A 166 13.71 -15.85 -10.83
C CYS A 166 14.21 -15.35 -12.19
N ASN A 167 15.53 -15.32 -12.43
CA ASN A 167 16.15 -14.72 -13.62
C ASN A 167 15.74 -13.24 -13.79
N ILE A 168 15.60 -12.50 -12.69
CA ILE A 168 15.33 -11.05 -12.70
C ILE A 168 16.63 -10.34 -12.35
N THR A 169 17.11 -9.48 -13.24
CA THR A 169 18.38 -8.76 -13.07
C THR A 169 18.17 -7.33 -12.63
N THR A 170 19.13 -6.77 -11.89
CA THR A 170 19.05 -5.39 -11.39
C THR A 170 20.26 -4.57 -11.84
N THR A 171 20.02 -3.33 -12.27
CA THR A 171 21.07 -2.31 -12.47
C THR A 171 21.01 -1.30 -11.33
N PHE A 172 22.12 -1.15 -10.60
CA PHE A 172 22.22 -0.25 -9.45
C PHE A 172 22.82 1.10 -9.83
N VAL A 173 22.09 2.17 -9.55
CA VAL A 173 22.43 3.55 -9.94
C VAL A 173 22.45 4.49 -8.72
N GLU A 174 23.14 5.61 -8.85
CA GLU A 174 23.03 6.68 -7.85
C GLU A 174 21.70 7.41 -8.10
N ILE A 175 20.78 7.40 -7.13
CA ILE A 175 19.43 7.92 -7.38
C ILE A 175 19.39 9.45 -7.49
N SER A 176 20.42 10.13 -6.97
CA SER A 176 20.62 11.57 -7.13
C SER A 176 21.15 11.97 -8.51
N ASP A 177 21.67 11.01 -9.28
CA ASP A 177 22.12 11.20 -10.66
C ASP A 177 21.01 10.78 -11.63
N ILE A 178 20.15 11.75 -11.96
CA ILE A 178 18.96 11.55 -12.81
C ILE A 178 19.34 11.05 -14.22
N GLU A 179 20.48 11.49 -14.75
CA GLU A 179 20.96 11.04 -16.07
C GLU A 179 21.34 9.57 -16.03
N SER A 180 22.09 9.14 -15.00
CA SER A 180 22.43 7.73 -14.81
C SER A 180 21.20 6.84 -14.64
N VAL A 181 20.17 7.34 -13.93
CA VAL A 181 18.90 6.62 -13.79
C VAL A 181 18.21 6.47 -15.15
N ASP A 182 18.12 7.56 -15.93
CA ASP A 182 17.48 7.53 -17.25
C ASP A 182 18.20 6.55 -18.20
N GLU A 183 19.53 6.59 -18.27
CA GLU A 183 20.34 5.70 -19.11
C GLU A 183 20.20 4.22 -18.72
N ALA A 184 20.06 3.93 -17.42
CA ALA A 184 19.89 2.56 -16.92
C ALA A 184 18.50 1.98 -17.24
N ILE A 185 17.50 2.83 -17.49
CA ILE A 185 16.15 2.38 -17.85
C ILE A 185 16.10 1.99 -19.33
N ILE A 186 15.93 0.70 -19.58
CA ILE A 186 15.79 0.11 -20.91
C ILE A 186 14.29 -0.01 -21.23
N GLU A 187 13.81 0.83 -22.14
CA GLU A 187 12.40 0.82 -22.58
C GLU A 187 11.99 -0.58 -23.09
N GLY A 188 10.82 -1.05 -22.66
CA GLY A 188 10.30 -2.39 -22.99
C GLY A 188 10.96 -3.56 -22.26
N LYS A 189 12.02 -3.33 -21.45
CA LYS A 189 12.69 -4.37 -20.65
C LYS A 189 12.69 -4.08 -19.15
N THR A 190 12.97 -2.85 -18.74
CA THR A 190 12.88 -2.44 -17.33
C THR A 190 11.42 -2.40 -16.92
N ASN A 191 11.08 -3.09 -15.84
CA ASN A 191 9.71 -3.13 -15.31
C ASN A 191 9.53 -2.22 -14.09
N VAL A 192 10.58 -2.10 -13.27
CA VAL A 192 10.53 -1.38 -12.00
C VAL A 192 11.72 -0.44 -11.85
N LEU A 193 11.44 0.79 -11.40
CA LEU A 193 12.40 1.68 -10.74
C LEU A 193 12.14 1.63 -9.23
N TYR A 194 13.12 1.14 -8.46
CA TYR A 194 13.00 0.96 -7.01
C TYR A 194 13.96 1.86 -6.22
N PHE A 195 13.46 2.59 -5.24
CA PHE A 195 14.30 3.39 -4.34
C PHE A 195 13.64 3.69 -3.00
N GLU A 196 14.42 4.14 -2.03
CA GLU A 196 13.94 4.65 -0.75
C GLU A 196 13.65 6.16 -0.86
N SER A 197 12.53 6.60 -0.29
CA SER A 197 12.18 8.02 -0.14
C SER A 197 13.30 8.83 0.55
N VAL A 198 13.83 8.26 1.64
CA VAL A 198 15.03 8.70 2.36
C VAL A 198 15.89 7.48 2.61
N SER A 199 17.10 7.48 2.07
CA SER A 199 18.00 6.32 2.17
C SER A 199 18.53 6.10 3.59
N ASN A 200 18.72 4.84 3.95
CA ASN A 200 19.43 4.46 5.18
C ASN A 200 20.81 3.86 4.85
N PRO A 201 21.93 4.30 5.44
CA PRO A 201 22.07 5.31 6.52
C PRO A 201 22.44 6.72 6.04
N THR A 202 22.57 6.96 4.74
CA THR A 202 23.09 8.23 4.22
C THR A 202 22.08 9.38 4.23
N LEU A 203 20.81 9.11 4.55
CA LEU A 203 19.71 10.07 4.63
C LEU A 203 19.54 10.92 3.37
N THR A 204 19.85 10.32 2.21
CA THR A 204 19.69 10.96 0.92
C THR A 204 18.22 10.96 0.55
N VAL A 205 17.66 12.15 0.29
CA VAL A 205 16.26 12.31 -0.10
C VAL A 205 16.12 12.15 -1.61
N ALA A 206 15.27 11.22 -2.04
CA ALA A 206 15.04 10.98 -3.47
C ALA A 206 14.13 12.07 -4.07
N ASN A 207 14.46 12.53 -5.28
CA ASN A 207 13.61 13.42 -6.07
C ASN A 207 12.49 12.62 -6.75
N ILE A 208 11.51 12.15 -5.97
CA ILE A 208 10.41 11.29 -6.45
C ILE A 208 9.70 11.85 -7.69
N PRO A 209 9.35 13.16 -7.77
CA PRO A 209 8.69 13.71 -8.95
C PRO A 209 9.50 13.54 -10.23
N GLU A 210 10.79 13.84 -10.18
CA GLU A 210 11.65 13.76 -11.36
C GLU A 210 11.95 12.31 -11.76
N LEU A 211 12.22 11.45 -10.78
CA LEU A 211 12.43 10.02 -10.99
C LEU A 211 11.19 9.35 -11.59
N SER A 212 10.00 9.72 -11.10
CA SER A 212 8.75 9.18 -11.62
C SER A 212 8.50 9.64 -13.04
N ARG A 213 8.76 10.94 -13.32
CA ARG A 213 8.63 11.50 -14.67
C ARG A 213 9.48 10.76 -15.70
N ILE A 214 10.74 10.45 -15.40
CA ILE A 214 11.62 9.71 -16.34
C ILE A 214 11.22 8.24 -16.48
N ALA A 215 10.80 7.58 -15.40
CA ALA A 215 10.35 6.20 -15.41
C ALA A 215 9.07 6.03 -16.23
N HIS A 216 8.06 6.88 -15.98
CA HIS A 216 6.78 6.85 -16.67
C HIS A 216 6.92 7.13 -18.17
N LYS A 217 7.86 8.00 -18.58
CA LYS A 217 8.16 8.25 -20.00
C LYS A 217 8.55 6.96 -20.75
N LYS A 218 9.14 5.99 -20.05
CA LYS A 218 9.57 4.69 -20.59
C LYS A 218 8.66 3.53 -20.19
N GLY A 219 7.49 3.82 -19.62
CA GLY A 219 6.50 2.82 -19.20
C GLY A 219 6.92 1.98 -17.99
N VAL A 220 7.81 2.51 -17.14
CA VAL A 220 8.33 1.80 -15.95
C VAL A 220 7.54 2.16 -14.71
N THR A 221 7.20 1.16 -13.89
CA THR A 221 6.52 1.35 -12.60
C THR A 221 7.51 1.80 -11.53
N VAL A 222 7.12 2.80 -10.75
CA VAL A 222 7.92 3.38 -9.67
C VAL A 222 7.48 2.80 -8.32
N VAL A 223 8.39 2.12 -7.65
CA VAL A 223 8.18 1.54 -6.32
C VAL A 223 9.05 2.29 -5.31
N VAL A 224 8.41 2.91 -4.32
CA VAL A 224 9.11 3.71 -3.29
C VAL A 224 8.98 3.06 -1.93
N ASP A 225 10.11 2.79 -1.28
CA ASP A 225 10.15 2.44 0.13
C ASP A 225 10.07 3.71 0.99
N ASN A 226 8.97 3.86 1.72
CA ASN A 226 8.67 5.03 2.55
C ASN A 226 8.81 4.78 4.05
N THR A 227 9.54 3.73 4.42
CA THR A 227 9.73 3.30 5.82
C THR A 227 10.19 4.42 6.74
N PHE A 228 11.08 5.31 6.29
CA PHE A 228 11.72 6.34 7.12
C PHE A 228 10.87 7.59 7.33
N THR A 229 9.88 7.82 6.47
CA THR A 229 9.13 9.08 6.43
C THR A 229 7.61 8.90 6.42
N PRO A 230 7.03 7.94 7.17
CA PRO A 230 5.58 7.87 7.28
C PRO A 230 5.06 9.19 7.85
N MET A 231 3.89 9.63 7.40
CA MET A 231 3.26 10.93 7.75
C MET A 231 4.00 12.20 7.25
N VAL A 232 5.23 12.09 6.75
CA VAL A 232 6.04 13.26 6.31
C VAL A 232 6.06 13.37 4.80
N ILE A 233 6.32 12.26 4.11
CA ILE A 233 6.33 12.17 2.65
C ILE A 233 5.21 11.21 2.25
N SER A 234 4.36 11.60 1.30
CA SER A 234 3.40 10.70 0.64
C SER A 234 3.86 10.47 -0.80
N PRO A 235 4.66 9.43 -1.10
CA PRO A 235 5.25 9.26 -2.43
C PRO A 235 4.23 9.17 -3.55
N VAL A 236 3.01 8.65 -3.29
CA VAL A 236 1.96 8.55 -4.30
C VAL A 236 1.56 9.92 -4.84
N LYS A 237 1.56 10.95 -3.99
CA LYS A 237 1.27 12.35 -4.39
C LYS A 237 2.41 12.96 -5.21
N LEU A 238 3.59 12.35 -5.14
CA LEU A 238 4.80 12.78 -5.82
C LEU A 238 5.07 11.97 -7.10
N GLY A 239 4.20 11.02 -7.46
CA GLY A 239 4.30 10.24 -8.70
C GLY A 239 4.70 8.77 -8.53
N ALA A 240 4.88 8.27 -7.30
CA ALA A 240 5.08 6.84 -7.09
C ALA A 240 3.82 6.04 -7.45
N ASP A 241 4.00 4.86 -8.04
CA ASP A 241 2.88 3.96 -8.37
C ASP A 241 2.59 2.99 -7.23
N VAL A 242 3.65 2.55 -6.53
CA VAL A 242 3.56 1.63 -5.38
C VAL A 242 4.42 2.17 -4.24
N VAL A 243 3.88 2.11 -3.03
CA VAL A 243 4.60 2.46 -1.81
C VAL A 243 4.72 1.22 -0.92
N VAL A 244 5.89 0.99 -0.35
CA VAL A 244 6.13 -0.10 0.62
C VAL A 244 6.64 0.45 1.95
N HIS A 245 6.24 -0.18 3.05
CA HIS A 245 6.55 0.28 4.41
C HIS A 245 7.01 -0.81 5.35
N SER A 246 8.18 -0.65 5.97
CA SER A 246 8.51 -1.40 7.17
C SER A 246 7.77 -0.91 8.41
N ILE A 247 6.54 -1.39 8.68
CA ILE A 247 5.77 -0.93 9.84
C ILE A 247 6.39 -1.33 11.19
N SER A 248 7.26 -2.34 11.20
CA SER A 248 8.13 -2.69 12.35
C SER A 248 8.98 -1.53 12.89
N LYS A 249 9.08 -0.44 12.14
CA LYS A 249 9.92 0.73 12.46
C LYS A 249 9.07 1.87 13.02
N PHE A 250 8.99 2.99 12.31
CA PHE A 250 8.39 4.23 12.80
C PHE A 250 6.88 4.11 13.02
N VAL A 251 6.17 3.28 12.26
CA VAL A 251 4.73 3.09 12.42
C VAL A 251 4.39 2.35 13.73
N SER A 252 5.11 1.28 14.07
CA SER A 252 5.00 0.61 15.37
C SER A 252 5.53 1.49 16.50
N GLY A 253 6.72 2.06 16.33
CA GLY A 253 7.42 2.86 17.34
C GLY A 253 7.92 2.07 18.57
N GLY A 254 7.39 0.87 18.84
CA GLY A 254 7.70 0.04 20.00
C GLY A 254 8.76 -1.03 19.77
N ALA A 255 9.12 -1.33 18.50
CA ALA A 255 10.05 -2.38 18.12
C ALA A 255 9.66 -3.79 18.62
N ASP A 256 8.36 -4.05 18.74
CA ASP A 256 7.76 -5.27 19.29
C ASP A 256 7.05 -6.13 18.24
N ILE A 257 6.90 -5.64 17.01
CA ILE A 257 6.24 -6.35 15.91
C ILE A 257 7.10 -6.41 14.64
N ILE A 258 6.91 -7.49 13.88
CA ILE A 258 7.37 -7.60 12.49
C ILE A 258 6.13 -7.64 11.60
N ALA A 259 5.92 -6.59 10.82
CA ALA A 259 4.83 -6.49 9.85
C ALA A 259 5.13 -5.35 8.89
N VAL A 260 4.56 -5.39 7.69
CA VAL A 260 4.80 -4.43 6.58
C VAL A 260 3.60 -4.34 5.68
N VAL A 261 3.37 -3.16 5.10
CA VAL A 261 2.27 -2.88 4.17
C VAL A 261 2.83 -2.30 2.87
#